data_AF-A0A966YQE1-F1
#
_entry.id   AF-A0A966YQE1-F1
#
_cell.length_a   1.000
_cell.length_b   1.000
_cell.length_c   1.000
_cell.angle_alpha   90.00
_cell.angle_beta   90.00
_cell.angle_gamma   90.00
#
_symmetry.space_group_name_H-M   'P 1'
#
loop_
_entity.id
_entity.type
_entity.pdbx_description
1 polymer ?
#
loop_
_entity_poly.entity_id
_entity_poly.type
_entity_poly.pdbx_seq_one_letter_code
_entity_poly.pdbx_strand_id
1 'polypeptide(L)' 'MAIDKAKVLGCLQEISNSLTRIEAERDLIREILQKMQDECEISKKLGRKLAKTYHKRNYEEEVAEQTDFQTIYENVAK' A
#
# COMPACT_ATOMS: atom_id res chain seq x y z
N MET A 1 31.03 19.96 15.58
CA MET A 1 30.19 19.08 16.42
C MET A 1 30.69 17.66 16.23
N ALA A 2 31.06 16.95 17.30
CA ALA A 2 31.53 15.56 17.19
C ALA A 2 30.33 14.61 17.08
N ILE A 3 30.34 13.70 16.12
CA ILE A 3 29.29 12.69 15.93
C ILE A 3 29.52 11.56 16.93
N ASP A 4 28.49 11.26 17.72
CA ASP A 4 28.45 10.10 18.60
C ASP A 4 28.18 8.83 17.78
N LYS A 5 29.26 8.16 17.36
CA LYS A 5 29.22 6.99 16.46
C LYS A 5 28.39 5.84 17.02
N ALA A 6 28.40 5.63 18.35
CA ALA A 6 27.66 4.55 18.99
C ALA A 6 26.15 4.80 18.92
N LYS A 7 25.71 6.05 19.16
CA LYS A 7 24.30 6.43 19.00
C LYS A 7 23.83 6.28 17.55
N VAL A 8 24.63 6.74 16.59
CA VAL A 8 24.31 6.59 15.17
C VAL A 8 24.16 5.12 14.78
N LEU A 9 25.10 4.26 15.21
CA LEU A 9 25.02 2.82 14.94
C LEU A 9 23.76 2.18 15.56
N GLY A 10 23.37 2.57 16.77
CA GLY A 10 22.12 2.13 17.40
C GLY A 10 20.89 2.49 16.57
N CYS A 11 20.77 3.75 16.13
CA CYS A 11 19.68 4.17 15.25
C CYS A 11 19.66 3.40 13.93
N LEU A 12 20.83 3.13 13.33
CA LEU A 12 20.93 2.35 12.10
C LEU A 12 20.46 0.89 12.29
N GLN A 13 20.76 0.28 13.44
CA GLN A 13 20.28 -1.07 13.75
C GLN A 13 18.75 -1.11 13.93
N GLU A 14 18.16 -0.12 14.60
CA GLU A 14 16.70 -0.02 14.75
C GLU A 14 16.00 0.16 13.39
N ILE A 15 16.57 0.98 12.51
CA ILE A 15 16.09 1.14 11.14
C ILE A 15 16.22 -0.19 10.38
N SER A 16 17.38 -0.85 10.43
CA SER A 16 17.60 -2.14 9.77
C SER A 16 16.57 -3.19 10.21
N ASN A 17 16.31 -3.30 11.51
CA ASN A 17 15.31 -4.22 12.04
C ASN A 17 13.90 -3.87 11.55
N SER A 18 13.59 -2.59 11.42
CA SER A 18 12.31 -2.12 10.87
C SER A 18 12.17 -2.44 9.38
N LEU A 19 13.26 -2.31 8.61
CA LEU A 19 13.30 -2.69 7.21
C LEU A 19 13.08 -4.20 7.02
N THR A 20 13.73 -5.06 7.82
CA THR A 20 13.49 -6.51 7.78
C THR A 20 12.02 -6.86 8.01
N ARG A 21 11.35 -6.20 8.97
CA ARG A 21 9.91 -6.41 9.20
C ARG A 21 9.07 -5.95 8.01
N ILE A 22 9.38 -4.78 7.45
CA ILE A 22 8.68 -4.25 6.27
C ILE A 22 8.82 -5.18 5.07
N GLU A 23 10.02 -5.74 4.83
CA GLU A 23 10.26 -6.69 3.75
C GLU A 23 9.41 -7.96 3.91
N ALA A 24 9.41 -8.55 5.10
CA ALA A 24 8.60 -9.73 5.41
C ALA A 24 7.09 -9.47 5.21
N GLU A 25 6.58 -8.34 5.69
CA GLU A 25 5.18 -7.97 5.51
C GLU A 25 4.82 -7.74 4.04
N ARG A 26 5.73 -7.15 3.26
CA ARG A 26 5.51 -6.95 1.81
C ARG A 26 5.44 -8.28 1.06
N ASP A 27 6.24 -9.26 1.46
CA ASP A 27 6.18 -10.61 0.90
C ASP A 27 4.88 -11.31 1.25
N LEU A 28 4.48 -11.27 2.52
CA LEU A 28 3.20 -11.83 2.97
C LEU A 28 2.01 -11.19 2.24
N ILE A 29 1.99 -9.86 2.05
CA ILE A 29 0.95 -9.17 1.29
C ILE A 29 0.89 -9.70 -0.16
N ARG A 30 2.03 -9.98 -0.80
CA ARG A 30 2.05 -10.55 -2.16
C ARG A 30 1.44 -11.94 -2.21
N GLU A 31 1.74 -12.78 -1.21
CA GLU A 31 1.15 -14.12 -1.09
C GLU A 31 -0.36 -14.05 -0.85
N ILE A 32 -0.83 -13.16 0.03
CA ILE A 32 -2.25 -12.95 0.28
C ILE A 32 -2.97 -12.49 -1.01
N LEU A 33 -2.37 -11.56 -1.75
CA LEU A 33 -2.92 -11.13 -3.04
C LEU A 33 -2.94 -12.24 -4.09
N GLN A 34 -1.99 -13.18 -4.04
CA GLN A 34 -2.01 -14.37 -4.89
C GLN A 34 -3.18 -15.29 -4.48
N LYS A 35 -3.35 -15.56 -3.18
CA LYS A 35 -4.51 -16.32 -2.68
C LYS A 35 -5.85 -15.69 -3.04
N MET A 36 -5.98 -14.36 -2.93
CA MET A 36 -7.18 -13.64 -3.38
C MET A 36 -7.46 -13.84 -4.87
N GLN A 37 -6.42 -13.92 -5.69
CA GLN A 37 -6.56 -14.18 -7.11
C GLN A 37 -6.98 -15.63 -7.39
N ASP A 38 -6.36 -16.60 -6.71
CA ASP A 38 -6.57 -18.02 -6.96
C ASP A 38 -7.87 -18.55 -6.36
N GLU A 39 -8.25 -18.07 -5.17
CA GLU A 39 -9.40 -18.57 -4.40
C GLU A 39 -10.65 -17.71 -4.58
N CYS A 40 -10.50 -16.41 -4.83
CA CYS A 40 -11.63 -15.47 -4.93
C CYS A 40 -11.80 -14.85 -6.31
N GLU A 41 -10.96 -15.22 -7.28
CA GLU A 41 -10.94 -14.65 -8.64
C GLU A 41 -10.75 -13.12 -8.68
N ILE A 42 -10.24 -12.52 -7.58
CA ILE A 42 -9.98 -11.08 -7.50
C ILE A 42 -8.58 -10.81 -8.04
N SER A 43 -8.51 -10.11 -9.19
CA SER A 43 -7.21 -9.72 -9.74
C SER A 43 -6.34 -8.98 -8.72
N LYS A 44 -5.03 -9.23 -8.72
CA LYS A 44 -4.08 -8.57 -7.81
C LYS A 44 -4.14 -7.04 -7.86
N LYS A 45 -4.54 -6.45 -8.99
CA LYS A 45 -4.71 -5.00 -9.13
C LYS A 45 -5.89 -4.52 -8.27
N LEU A 46 -7.05 -5.15 -8.42
CA LEU A 46 -8.25 -4.81 -7.66
C LEU A 46 -8.08 -5.15 -6.18
N GLY A 47 -7.52 -6.32 -5.85
CA GLY A 47 -7.24 -6.72 -4.47
C GLY A 47 -6.35 -5.73 -3.72
N ARG A 48 -5.33 -5.16 -4.39
CA ARG A 48 -4.50 -4.09 -3.81
C ARG A 48 -5.29 -2.80 -3.54
N LYS A 49 -6.18 -2.40 -4.46
CA LYS A 49 -7.03 -1.21 -4.26
C LYS A 49 -7.94 -1.45 -3.05
N LEU A 50 -8.65 -2.57 -3.01
CA LEU A 50 -9.53 -2.97 -1.92
C LEU A 50 -8.81 -3.01 -0.57
N ALA A 51 -7.64 -3.67 -0.48
CA ALA A 51 -6.87 -3.74 0.76
C ALA A 51 -6.45 -2.35 1.27
N LYS A 52 -6.00 -1.46 0.37
CA LYS A 52 -5.62 -0.08 0.74
C LYS A 52 -6.82 0.73 1.20
N THR A 53 -7.93 0.69 0.47
CA THR A 53 -9.16 1.40 0.81
C THR A 53 -9.72 0.90 2.15
N TYR A 54 -9.68 -0.42 2.39
CA TYR A 54 -10.08 -1.02 3.66
C TYR A 54 -9.18 -0.58 4.82
N HIS A 55 -7.86 -0.57 4.65
CA HIS A 55 -6.91 -0.16 5.69
C HIS A 55 -7.03 1.33 6.02
N LYS A 56 -7.16 2.20 5.00
CA LYS A 56 -7.30 3.64 5.16
C LYS A 56 -8.69 4.10 5.61
N ARG A 57 -9.70 3.23 5.51
CA ARG A 57 -11.11 3.54 5.81
C ARG A 57 -11.67 4.70 4.96
N ASN A 58 -11.21 4.83 3.72
CA ASN A 58 -11.53 5.97 2.84
C ASN A 58 -12.35 5.56 1.60
N TYR A 59 -13.29 4.62 1.76
CA TYR A 59 -14.11 4.14 0.65
C TYR A 59 -14.92 5.25 -0.03
N GLU A 60 -15.54 6.12 0.75
CA GLU A 60 -16.38 7.22 0.23
C GLU A 60 -15.57 8.22 -0.60
N GLU A 61 -14.35 8.55 -0.15
CA GLU A 61 -13.41 9.43 -0.87
C GLU A 61 -13.01 8.80 -2.22
N GLU A 62 -12.62 7.53 -2.23
CA GLU A 62 -12.25 6.82 -3.47
C GLU A 62 -13.41 6.72 -4.47
N VAL A 63 -14.65 6.61 -3.99
CA VAL A 63 -15.84 6.58 -4.85
C VAL A 63 -16.14 7.97 -5.42
N ALA A 64 -16.00 9.02 -4.61
CA ALA A 64 -16.17 10.40 -5.06
C ALA A 64 -15.14 10.75 -6.14
N GLU A 65 -13.84 10.49 -5.91
CA GLU A 65 -12.78 10.73 -6.89
C GLU A 65 -13.03 9.97 -8.21
N GLN A 66 -13.50 8.73 -8.13
CA GLN A 66 -13.81 7.93 -9.32
C GLN A 66 -15.01 8.49 -10.10
N THR A 67 -16.01 9.03 -9.39
CA THR A 67 -17.19 9.66 -9.99
C THR A 67 -16.83 10.97 -10.69
N ASP A 68 -16.01 11.81 -10.04
CA ASP A 68 -15.52 13.05 -10.62
C ASP A 68 -14.69 12.78 -11.88
N PHE A 69 -13.80 11.78 -11.82
CA PHE A 69 -13.02 11.34 -12.98
C PHE A 69 -13.92 10.93 -14.15
N GLN A 70 -14.93 10.10 -13.90
CA GLN A 70 -15.86 9.67 -14.94
C GLN A 70 -16.60 10.87 -15.54
N THR A 71 -17.13 11.76 -14.69
CA THR A 71 -17.89 12.94 -15.11
C THR A 71 -17.06 13.86 -16.00
N ILE A 72 -15.82 14.18 -15.59
CA ILE A 72 -14.93 15.05 -16.37
C ILE A 72 -14.58 14.39 -17.71
N TYR A 73 -14.26 13.10 -17.73
CA TYR A 73 -13.89 12.41 -18.96
C TYR A 73 -15.05 12.36 -19.96
N GLU A 74 -16.26 12.05 -19.50
CA GLU A 74 -17.45 12.02 -20.34
C GLU A 74 -17.77 13.38 -20.93
N ASN A 75 -17.60 14.47 -20.17
CA ASN A 75 -17.85 15.83 -20.67
C ASN A 75 -16.80 16.32 -21.69
N VAL A 76 -15.57 15.82 -21.63
CA VAL A 76 -14.46 16.33 -22.47
C VAL A 76 -14.24 15.47 -23.71
N ALA A 77 -14.49 14.17 -23.64
CA ALA A 77 -14.03 13.21 -24.66
C ALA A 77 -15.11 12.25 -25.21
N LYS A 78 -16.35 12.30 -24.72
CA LYS A 78 -17.51 11.65 -25.35
C LYS A 78 -18.45 12.70 -25.93
#